data_AF-A0A918J818-F1
#
_entry.id   AF-A0A918J818-F1
#
_cell.length_a   1.000
_cell.length_b   1.000
_cell.length_c   1.000
_cell.angle_alpha   90.00
_cell.angle_beta   90.00
_cell.angle_gamma   90.00
#
_symmetry.space_group_name_H-M   'P 1'
#
loop_
_entity.id
_entity.type
_entity.pdbx_description
1 polymer ?
#
loop_
_entity_poly.entity_id
_entity_poly.type
_entity_poly.pdbx_seq_one_letter_code
_entity_poly.pdbx_strand_id
1 'polypeptide(L)' 'MSKPKSFTAWLKTHADQHNAIGDLARDVSADPNWPSRRGRQGQRDYLEECGAVTGAIETLERAWTQYESDRASG' A
#
# COMPACT_ATOMS: atom_id res chain seq x y z
N MET A 1 -14.45 6.93 -13.35
CA MET A 1 -13.37 5.94 -13.16
C MET A 1 -13.89 4.86 -12.23
N SER A 2 -13.64 3.58 -12.52
CA SER A 2 -14.06 2.47 -11.64
C SER A 2 -13.21 2.46 -10.36
N LYS A 3 -13.82 2.19 -9.19
CA LYS A 3 -13.08 2.07 -7.92
C LYS A 3 -12.01 0.96 -8.02
N PRO A 4 -10.82 1.14 -7.41
CA PRO A 4 -9.80 0.11 -7.41
C PRO A 4 -10.30 -1.16 -6.70
N LYS A 5 -10.14 -2.32 -7.33
CA LYS A 5 -10.65 -3.61 -6.82
C LYS A 5 -9.78 -4.22 -5.72
N SER A 6 -8.55 -3.74 -5.54
CA SER A 6 -7.60 -4.23 -4.53
C SER A 6 -6.86 -3.07 -3.86
N PHE A 7 -6.32 -3.33 -2.67
CA PHE A 7 -5.50 -2.36 -1.94
C PHE A 7 -4.33 -1.88 -2.78
N THR A 8 -3.58 -2.79 -3.42
CA THR A 8 -2.43 -2.38 -4.23
C THR A 8 -2.85 -1.53 -5.42
N ALA A 9 -3.99 -1.81 -6.06
CA ALA A 9 -4.47 -0.94 -7.13
C ALA A 9 -4.83 0.46 -6.62
N TRP A 10 -5.44 0.56 -5.42
CA TRP A 10 -5.75 1.83 -4.75
C TRP A 10 -4.48 2.56 -4.32
N LEU A 11 -3.50 1.87 -3.75
CA LEU A 11 -2.24 2.46 -3.31
C LEU A 11 -1.50 3.09 -4.50
N LYS A 12 -1.46 2.39 -5.64
CA LYS A 12 -0.82 2.91 -6.87
C LYS A 12 -1.46 4.18 -7.41
N THR A 13 -2.71 4.52 -7.08
CA THR A 13 -3.30 5.81 -7.48
C THR A 13 -2.77 6.99 -6.67
N HIS A 14 -1.98 6.74 -5.62
CA HIS A 14 -1.40 7.77 -4.75
C HIS A 14 0.07 8.07 -5.10
N ALA A 15 0.62 7.46 -6.15
CA ALA A 15 2.05 7.56 -6.49
C ALA A 15 2.53 8.99 -6.83
N ASP A 16 1.61 9.89 -7.19
CA ASP A 16 1.85 11.31 -7.44
C ASP A 16 1.87 12.17 -6.17
N GLN A 17 1.52 11.60 -5.01
CA GLN A 17 1.50 12.33 -3.75
C GLN A 17 2.91 12.48 -3.18
N HIS A 18 3.21 13.69 -2.70
CA HIS A 18 4.49 14.02 -2.06
C HIS A 18 4.39 13.83 -0.53
N ASN A 19 4.01 12.62 -0.12
CA ASN A 19 3.87 12.21 1.27
C ASN A 19 4.28 10.73 1.42
N ALA A 20 4.31 10.23 2.66
CA ALA A 20 4.73 8.85 2.93
C ALA A 20 3.92 7.78 2.16
N ILE A 21 2.60 7.97 1.99
CA ILE A 21 1.77 7.04 1.22
C ILE A 21 2.17 7.06 -0.26
N GLY A 22 2.44 8.23 -0.83
CA GLY A 22 2.90 8.36 -2.20
C GLY A 22 4.32 7.84 -2.43
N ASP A 23 5.21 7.98 -1.44
CA ASP A 23 6.53 7.33 -1.45
C ASP A 23 6.36 5.79 -1.46
N LEU A 24 5.57 5.23 -0.54
CA LEU A 24 5.28 3.80 -0.50
C LEU A 24 4.63 3.31 -1.81
N ALA A 25 3.73 4.11 -2.40
CA ALA A 25 3.08 3.79 -3.66
C ALA A 25 4.07 3.72 -4.83
N ARG A 26 5.07 4.61 -4.86
CA ARG A 26 6.16 4.57 -5.86
C ARG A 26 7.04 3.34 -5.67
N ASP A 27 7.43 3.04 -4.43
CA ASP A 27 8.26 1.87 -4.12
C ASP A 27 7.56 0.56 -4.53
N VAL A 28 6.30 0.39 -4.12
CA VAL A 28 5.47 -0.77 -4.49
C VAL A 28 5.18 -0.84 -6.00
N SER A 29 5.18 0.30 -6.69
CA SER A 29 5.02 0.32 -8.15
C SER A 29 6.29 -0.13 -8.87
N ALA A 30 7.46 0.19 -8.32
CA ALA A 30 8.75 -0.17 -8.85
C ALA A 30 9.19 -1.60 -8.46
N ASP A 31 8.61 -2.19 -7.42
CA ASP A 31 8.94 -3.54 -6.96
C ASP A 31 8.16 -4.64 -7.72
N PRO A 32 8.82 -5.43 -8.60
CA PRO A 32 8.17 -6.53 -9.33
C PRO A 32 7.81 -7.72 -8.44
N ASN A 33 8.43 -7.86 -7.27
CA ASN A 33 8.20 -8.96 -6.33
C ASN A 33 7.12 -8.62 -5.31
N TRP A 34 6.59 -7.39 -5.34
CA TRP A 34 5.56 -6.94 -4.42
C TRP A 34 4.37 -7.93 -4.37
N PRO A 35 3.99 -8.43 -3.19
CA PRO A 35 2.92 -9.42 -3.06
C PRO A 35 1.52 -8.78 -3.15
N SER A 36 1.19 -8.23 -4.32
CA SER A 36 -0.04 -7.48 -4.61
C SER A 36 -1.35 -8.21 -4.31
N ARG A 37 -1.32 -9.55 -4.26
CA ARG A 37 -2.49 -10.40 -3.97
C ARG A 37 -2.58 -10.84 -2.52
N ARG A 38 -1.54 -10.61 -1.72
CA ARG A 38 -1.59 -10.87 -0.29
C ARG A 38 -2.39 -9.77 0.39
N GLY A 39 -3.13 -10.13 1.44
CA GLY A 39 -3.78 -9.15 2.31
C GLY A 39 -2.76 -8.36 3.13
N ARG A 40 -3.27 -7.48 3.98
CA ARG A 40 -2.49 -6.61 4.86
C ARG A 40 -1.31 -7.31 5.52
N GLN A 41 -1.56 -8.39 6.26
CA GLN A 41 -0.52 -9.13 6.98
C GLN A 41 0.59 -9.61 6.04
N GLY A 42 0.24 -10.26 4.91
CA GLY A 42 1.25 -10.82 4.01
C GLY A 42 2.05 -9.77 3.23
N GLN A 43 1.56 -8.53 3.13
CA GLN A 43 2.31 -7.39 2.60
C GLN A 43 3.21 -6.77 3.67
N ARG A 44 2.72 -6.72 4.91
CA ARG A 44 3.47 -6.28 6.07
C ARG A 44 4.67 -7.20 6.34
N ASP A 45 4.45 -8.50 6.35
CA ASP A 45 5.49 -9.52 6.53
C ASP A 45 6.58 -9.39 5.44
N TYR A 46 6.18 -9.16 4.19
CA TYR A 46 7.12 -8.95 3.09
C TYR A 46 8.01 -7.71 3.29
N LEU A 47 7.44 -6.59 3.77
CA LEU A 47 8.23 -5.41 4.11
C LEU A 47 9.23 -5.70 5.23
N GLU A 48 8.83 -6.44 6.26
CA GLU A 48 9.74 -6.86 7.33
C GLU A 48 10.84 -7.81 6.85
N GLU A 49 10.50 -8.79 6.01
CA GLU A 49 11.46 -9.72 5.39
C GLU A 49 12.48 -8.98 4.52
N CYS A 50 12.05 -7.91 3.85
CA CYS A 50 12.92 -7.02 3.08
C CYS A 50 13.74 -6.04 3.95
N GLY A 51 13.57 -6.06 5.27
CA GLY A 51 14.25 -5.15 6.19
C GLY A 51 13.77 -3.70 6.07
N ALA A 52 12.51 -3.49 5.68
CA ALA A 52 11.94 -2.16 5.59
C ALA A 52 11.98 -1.43 6.94
N VAL A 53 12.24 -0.12 6.88
CA VAL A 53 12.23 0.72 8.08
C VAL A 53 10.82 0.76 8.70
N THR A 54 10.75 0.92 10.02
CA THR A 54 9.48 0.98 10.77
C THR A 54 8.49 1.98 10.17
N GLY A 55 8.97 3.13 9.68
CA GLY A 55 8.13 4.14 9.04
C GLY A 55 7.40 3.65 7.78
N ALA A 56 8.00 2.75 6.99
CA ALA A 56 7.35 2.16 5.81
C ALA A 56 6.24 1.18 6.23
N ILE A 57 6.48 0.39 7.28
CA ILE A 57 5.50 -0.54 7.86
C ILE A 57 4.31 0.24 8.44
N GLU A 58 4.57 1.29 9.23
CA GLU A 58 3.51 2.17 9.75
C GLU A 58 2.72 2.84 8.63
N THR A 59 3.40 3.26 7.56
CA THR A 59 2.74 3.85 6.39
C THR A 59 1.85 2.85 5.68
N LEU A 60 2.27 1.59 5.55
CA LEU A 60 1.45 0.52 5.00
C LEU A 60 0.16 0.33 5.81
N GLU A 61 0.26 0.29 7.15
CA GLU A 61 -0.90 0.14 8.03
C GLU A 61 -1.89 1.32 7.93
N ARG A 62 -1.36 2.55 7.86
CA ARG A 62 -2.18 3.76 7.64
C ARG A 62 -2.88 3.70 6.28
N ALA A 63 -2.15 3.31 5.23
CA ALA A 63 -2.70 3.17 3.88
C ALA A 63 -3.82 2.12 3.82
N TRP A 64 -3.66 0.97 4.48
CA TRP A 64 -4.70 -0.05 4.55
C TRP A 64 -5.96 0.43 5.28
N THR A 65 -5.79 1.16 6.38
CA THR A 65 -6.89 1.76 7.14
C THR A 65 -7.68 2.75 6.29
N GLN A 66 -6.98 3.60 5.52
CA GLN A 66 -7.61 4.54 4.58
C GLN A 66 -8.37 3.79 3.48
N TYR A 67 -7.75 2.80 2.86
CA TYR A 67 -8.38 1.99 1.80
C TYR A 67 -9.68 1.32 2.26
N GLU A 68 -9.70 0.75 3.46
CA GLU A 68 -10.90 0.11 4.02
C GLU A 68 -12.00 1.14 4.31
N SER A 69 -11.63 2.31 4.81
CA SER A 69 -12.56 3.41 5.05
C SER A 69 -13.18 3.91 3.74
N ASP A 70 -12.38 4.09 2.69
CA ASP A 70 -12.83 4.48 1.35
C ASP A 70 -13.78 3.44 0.75
N ARG A 71 -13.54 2.15 1.03
CA ARG A 71 -14.38 1.04 0.58
C ARG A 71 -15.69 0.90 1.35
N ALA A 72 -15.70 1.22 2.63
CA ALA A 72 -16.92 1.20 3.44
C ALA A 72 -17.83 2.39 3.12
N SER A 73 -17.26 3.50 2.66
CA SER A 73 -17.96 4.76 2.43
C SER A 73 -18.68 4.87 1.08
N GLY A 74 -18.75 3.80 0.27
CA GLY A 74 -19.74 3.74 -0.81
C GLY A 74 -19.60 2.58 -1.73
#